data_AF-A0A078AU36-F1
#
_entry.id   AF-A0A078AU36-F1
#
_cell.length_a   1.000
_cell.length_b   1.000
_cell.length_c   1.000
_cell.angle_alpha   90.00
_cell.angle_beta   90.00
_cell.angle_gamma   90.00
#
_symmetry.space_group_name_H-M   'P 1'
#
loop_
_entity.id
_entity.type
_entity.pdbx_description
1 polymer ?
#
loop_
_entity_poly.entity_id
_entity_poly.type
_entity_poly.pdbx_seq_one_letter_code
_entity_poly.pdbx_strand_id
1 'polypeptide(L)' 'MLEIVQGGLGLHNLWIFWYFIYLWGSALSSFFAFWTGLFAGFDGDDWVSEYESALNHYKDIIINDFLY' A
#
# COMPACT_ATOMS: atom_id res chain seq x y z
N MET A 1 -6.19 27.75 20.18
CA MET A 1 -5.36 26.86 19.35
C MET A 1 -6.32 25.82 18.81
N LEU A 2 -6.66 25.90 17.53
CA LEU A 2 -7.52 24.90 16.89
C LEU A 2 -6.76 23.59 16.95
N GLU A 3 -7.22 22.67 17.81
CA GLU A 3 -6.83 21.28 17.74
C GLU A 3 -7.26 20.80 16.36
N ILE A 4 -6.31 20.78 15.44
CA ILE A 4 -6.39 19.90 14.28
C ILE A 4 -6.45 18.52 14.91
N VAL A 5 -7.67 17.99 15.03
CA VAL A 5 -7.89 16.56 15.19
C VAL A 5 -7.02 15.96 14.10
N GLN A 6 -5.86 15.43 14.49
CA GLN A 6 -5.05 14.52 13.69
C GLN A 6 -5.92 13.27 13.53
N GLY A 7 -6.97 13.41 12.72
CA GLY A 7 -7.78 12.33 12.23
C GLY A 7 -6.98 11.64 11.15
N GLY A 8 -5.85 11.03 11.53
CA GLY A 8 -5.47 9.80 10.86
C GLY A 8 -6.70 8.91 10.98
N LEU A 9 -7.37 8.70 9.86
CA LEU A 9 -8.50 7.79 9.76
C LEU A 9 -7.91 6.39 9.95
N GLY A 10 -7.56 6.02 11.18
CA GLY A 10 -7.20 4.68 11.58
C GLY A 10 -8.43 3.82 11.36
N LEU A 11 -8.67 3.44 10.10
CA LEU A 11 -9.79 2.64 9.65
C LEU A 11 -9.77 1.27 10.35
N HIS A 12 -8.63 0.89 10.93
CA HIS A 12 -8.47 -0.22 11.87
C HIS A 12 -9.40 -0.19 13.08
N ASN A 13 -9.88 0.99 13.47
CA ASN A 13 -10.87 1.12 14.54
C ASN A 13 -12.30 0.74 14.09
N LEU A 14 -12.56 0.64 12.78
CA LEU A 14 -13.81 0.15 12.21
C LEU A 14 -13.71 -1.34 11.88
N TRP A 15 -13.57 -2.18 12.92
CA TRP A 15 -13.28 -3.62 12.87
C TRP A 15 -14.00 -4.42 11.77
N ILE A 16 -15.28 -4.14 11.51
CA ILE A 16 -16.09 -4.91 10.56
C ILE A 16 -15.80 -4.56 9.09
N PHE A 17 -15.35 -3.33 8.83
CA PHE A 17 -14.96 -2.86 7.50
C PHE A 17 -13.46 -2.96 7.29
N TRP A 18 -12.68 -2.93 8.37
CA TRP A 18 -11.23 -2.90 8.31
C TRP A 18 -10.65 -4.10 7.59
N TYR A 19 -11.12 -5.31 7.87
CA TYR A 19 -10.60 -6.52 7.22
C TYR A 19 -10.82 -6.49 5.70
N PHE A 20 -11.99 -6.04 5.24
CA PHE A 20 -12.28 -5.90 3.81
C PHE A 20 -11.42 -4.82 3.16
N ILE A 21 -11.24 -3.69 3.84
CA ILE A 21 -10.41 -2.59 3.35
C ILE A 21 -8.93 -3.01 3.32
N TYR A 22 -8.44 -3.76 4.31
CA TYR A 22 -7.09 -4.31 4.34
C TYR A 22 -6.83 -5.29 3.19
N LEU A 23 -7.78 -6.19 2.90
CA LEU A 23 -7.70 -7.11 1.76
C LEU A 23 -7.66 -6.34 0.44
N TRP A 24 -8.49 -5.31 0.31
CA TRP A 24 -8.49 -4.42 -0.86
C TRP A 24 -7.16 -3.66 -1.00
N GLY A 25 -6.65 -3.09 0.10
CA GLY A 25 -5.36 -2.42 0.13
C GLY A 25 -4.23 -3.35 -0.31
N SER A 26 -4.22 -4.58 0.19
CA SER A 26 -3.22 -5.59 -0.18
C SER A 26 -3.29 -5.99 -1.66
N ALA A 27 -4.50 -6.12 -2.21
CA ALA A 27 -4.71 -6.38 -3.62
C ALA A 27 -4.25 -5.20 -4.49
N LEU A 28 -4.54 -3.96 -4.08
CA LEU A 28 -4.11 -2.74 -4.77
C LEU A 28 -2.58 -2.58 -4.73
N SER A 29 -1.94 -2.78 -3.58
CA SER A 29 -0.48 -2.74 -3.46
C SER A 29 0.17 -3.76 -4.40
N SER A 30 -0.38 -4.97 -4.49
CA SER A 30 0.14 -6.03 -5.37
C SER A 30 -0.08 -5.69 -6.86
N PHE A 31 -1.23 -5.10 -7.20
CA PHE A 31 -1.54 -4.67 -8.56
C PHE A 31 -0.60 -3.54 -9.02
N PHE A 32 -0.41 -2.50 -8.21
CA PHE A 32 0.51 -1.42 -8.56
C PHE A 32 1.96 -1.90 -8.62
N ALA A 33 2.39 -2.71 -7.65
CA ALA A 33 3.73 -3.29 -7.66
C ALA A 33 4.00 -4.13 -8.91
N PHE A 34 3.03 -4.92 -9.36
CA PHE A 34 3.16 -5.72 -10.59
C PHE A 34 3.48 -4.84 -11.79
N TRP A 35 2.72 -3.76 -12.01
CA TRP A 35 2.95 -2.87 -13.14
C TRP A 35 4.24 -2.05 -13.01
N THR A 36 4.52 -1.52 -11.82
CA THR A 36 5.77 -0.76 -11.56
C THR A 36 7.00 -1.64 -11.78
N GLY A 37 7.00 -2.85 -11.20
CA GLY A 37 8.06 -3.83 -11.41
C GLY A 37 8.16 -4.26 -12.87
N LEU A 38 7.03 -4.47 -13.57
CA LEU A 38 7.01 -4.82 -14.99
C LEU A 38 7.67 -3.76 -15.87
N PHE A 39 7.35 -2.48 -15.66
CA PHE A 39 7.94 -1.40 -16.43
C PHE A 39 9.41 -1.18 -16.08
N ALA A 40 9.80 -1.30 -14.81
CA ALA A 40 11.19 -1.19 -14.37
C ALA A 40 12.06 -2.36 -14.89
N GLY A 41 11.54 -3.59 -14.87
CA GLY A 41 12.23 -4.76 -15.39
C GLY A 41 12.45 -4.74 -16.91
N PHE A 42 11.69 -3.93 -17.66
CA PHE A 42 11.97 -3.68 -19.07
C PHE A 42 13.15 -2.73 -19.31
N ASP A 43 13.64 -2.02 -18.30
CA ASP A 43 14.81 -1.14 -18.37
C ASP A 43 16.15 -1.92 -18.18
N GLY A 44 16.07 -3.24 -18.01
CA GLY A 44 17.23 -4.15 -17.92
C GLY A 44 17.53 -4.67 -16.51
N ASP A 45 16.76 -4.23 -15.50
CA ASP A 45 16.84 -4.71 -14.12
C ASP A 45 16.01 -6.00 -13.90
N ASP A 46 16.30 -6.74 -12.83
CA ASP A 46 15.56 -7.97 -12.50
C ASP A 46 14.13 -7.63 -12.06
N TRP A 47 13.17 -7.99 -12.91
CA TRP A 47 11.74 -7.80 -12.69
C TRP A 47 11.28 -8.26 -11.31
N VAL A 48 11.79 -9.38 -10.80
CA VAL A 48 11.37 -9.94 -9.50
C VAL A 48 11.81 -9.01 -8.37
N SER A 49 13.05 -8.55 -8.38
CA SER A 49 13.59 -7.61 -7.40
C SER A 49 12.83 -6.28 -7.43
N GLU A 50 12.55 -5.74 -8.62
CA GLU A 50 11.80 -4.50 -8.78
C GLU A 50 10.35 -4.62 -8.30
N TYR A 51 9.71 -5.76 -8.59
CA TYR A 51 8.38 -6.06 -8.05
C TYR A 51 8.37 -6.12 -6.53
N GLU A 52 9.32 -6.83 -5.90
CA GLU A 52 9.39 -6.95 -4.44
C GLU A 52 9.66 -5.60 -3.77
N SER A 53 10.54 -4.79 -4.35
CA SER A 53 10.82 -3.41 -3.90
C SER A 53 9.56 -2.54 -3.98
N ALA A 54 8.88 -2.53 -5.13
CA ALA A 54 7.65 -1.78 -5.33
C ALA A 54 6.52 -2.27 -4.42
N LEU A 55 6.43 -3.58 -4.17
CA LEU A 55 5.42 -4.17 -3.29
C LEU A 55 5.57 -3.69 -1.85
N ASN A 56 6.81 -3.66 -1.34
CA ASN A 56 7.08 -3.16 0.00
C ASN A 56 6.74 -1.67 0.10
N HIS A 57 7.13 -0.87 -0.89
CA HIS A 57 6.82 0.56 -0.95
C HIS A 57 5.30 0.84 -0.93
N TYR A 58 4.52 0.17 -1.78
CA TYR A 58 3.06 0.39 -1.81
C TYR A 58 2.34 -0.21 -0.61
N LYS A 59 2.89 -1.24 0.04
CA LYS A 59 2.35 -1.72 1.32
C LYS A 59 2.58 -0.71 2.43
N ASP A 60 3.76 -0.09 2.49
CA ASP A 60 4.02 0.95 3.48
C ASP A 60 3.05 2.12 3.31
N ILE A 61 2.90 2.64 2.10
CA ILE A 61 2.00 3.78 1.84
C ILE A 61 0.53 3.43 2.10
N ILE A 62 0.05 2.30 1.56
CA ILE A 62 -1.39 2.00 1.57
C ILE A 62 -1.80 1.31 2.87
N ILE A 63 -1.01 0.38 3.38
CA ILE A 63 -1.36 -0.37 4.58
C ILE A 63 -0.86 0.38 5.82
N ASN A 64 0.43 0.68 5.91
CA ASN A 64 1.02 1.17 7.15
C ASN A 64 0.71 2.66 7.41
N ASP A 65 0.75 3.51 6.38
CA ASP A 65 0.55 4.95 6.55
C ASP A 65 -0.92 5.38 6.44
N PHE A 66 -1.74 4.64 5.69
CA PHE A 66 -3.14 5.02 5.42
C PHE A 66 -4.18 4.18 6.19
N LEU A 67 -3.93 2.89 6.42
CA LEU A 67 -4.91 2.02 7.11
C LEU A 67 -4.62 1.80 8.59
N TYR A 68 -3.35 1.90 9.00
CA TYR A 68 -2.89 1.75 10.38
C TYR A 68 -2.65 3.12 11.02
#